data_AF-A0A3D1BRK2-F1
#
_entry.id   AF-A0A3D1BRK2-F1
#
_cell.length_a   1.000
_cell.length_b   1.000
_cell.length_c   1.000
_cell.angle_alpha   90.00
_cell.angle_beta   90.00
_cell.angle_gamma   90.00
#
_symmetry.space_group_name_H-M   'P 1'
#
loop_
_entity.id
_entity.type
_entity.pdbx_description
1 polymer ?
#
loop_
_entity_poly.entity_id
_entity_poly.type
_entity_poly.pdbx_seq_one_letter_code
_entity_poly.pdbx_strand_id
1 'polypeptide(L)'
;MLIKLGVLLTGFIYAGFLPHTLRKTLRHTKIDLRKWTISYLSNKRIYGRVYLRGYKRMMFAMALSSLLFFRLLVEFYDLHAREDLLNYADYAAIFLVSLAFLPHNMQPISFKNLGKSLQRILHNLMALLVFIMLPALIITFHIAILEELPVLGVSGLVIVAGVVLVTLWSVIKNGLNGVSELLFINGISIWCIVVTVFTVMS
;
A
#
# COMPACT_ATOMS: atom_id res chain seq x y z
N MET A 1 -22.56 12.37 -8.75
CA MET A 1 -22.19 11.54 -9.92
C MET A 1 -20.70 11.61 -10.24
N LEU A 2 -20.10 12.80 -10.37
CA LEU A 2 -18.66 12.96 -10.63
C LEU A 2 -17.76 12.33 -9.54
N ILE A 3 -18.11 12.50 -8.25
CA ILE A 3 -17.35 11.92 -7.13
C ILE A 3 -17.35 10.39 -7.20
N LYS A 4 -18.53 9.75 -7.39
CA LYS A 4 -18.65 8.30 -7.59
C LYS A 4 -17.79 7.78 -8.75
N LEU A 5 -17.80 8.49 -9.89
CA LEU A 5 -16.94 8.16 -11.03
C LEU A 5 -15.45 8.28 -10.66
N GLY A 6 -15.08 9.31 -9.92
CA GLY A 6 -13.74 9.48 -9.37
C GLY A 6 -13.32 8.31 -8.47
N VAL A 7 -14.18 7.90 -7.53
CA VAL A 7 -13.95 6.75 -6.63
C VAL A 7 -13.81 5.47 -7.45
N LEU A 8 -14.67 5.26 -8.46
CA LEU A 8 -14.59 4.12 -9.36
C LEU A 8 -13.24 4.07 -10.09
N LEU A 9 -12.84 5.17 -10.74
CA LEU A 9 -11.60 5.23 -11.52
C LEU A 9 -10.36 5.05 -10.62
N THR A 10 -10.31 5.80 -9.51
CA THR A 10 -9.18 5.73 -8.57
C THR A 10 -9.10 4.39 -7.87
N GLY A 11 -10.25 3.81 -7.48
CA GLY A 11 -10.34 2.49 -6.88
C GLY A 11 -9.91 1.37 -7.83
N PHE A 12 -10.33 1.41 -9.10
CA PHE A 12 -9.86 0.44 -10.11
C PHE A 12 -8.36 0.54 -10.37
N ILE A 13 -7.81 1.75 -10.44
CA ILE A 13 -6.37 1.95 -10.59
C ILE A 13 -5.65 1.40 -9.36
N TYR A 14 -6.09 1.77 -8.17
CA TYR A 14 -5.46 1.35 -6.92
C TYR A 14 -5.52 -0.18 -6.71
N ALA A 15 -6.69 -0.78 -6.91
CA ALA A 15 -6.91 -2.20 -6.70
C ALA A 15 -6.34 -3.08 -7.81
N GLY A 16 -6.38 -2.62 -9.07
CA GLY A 16 -6.03 -3.42 -10.25
C GLY A 16 -4.61 -3.21 -10.76
N PHE A 17 -4.13 -1.96 -10.79
CA PHE A 17 -2.86 -1.62 -11.44
C PHE A 17 -1.66 -2.27 -10.75
N LEU A 18 -1.64 -2.26 -9.41
CA LEU A 18 -0.51 -2.77 -8.64
C LEU A 18 -0.39 -4.31 -8.71
N PRO A 19 -1.43 -5.12 -8.40
CA PRO A 19 -1.33 -6.57 -8.52
C PRO A 19 -1.02 -7.02 -9.95
N HIS A 20 -1.63 -6.37 -10.95
CA HIS A 20 -1.40 -6.72 -12.35
C HIS A 20 0.04 -6.42 -12.80
N THR A 21 0.54 -5.23 -12.49
CA THR A 21 1.91 -4.82 -12.85
C THR A 21 2.95 -5.69 -12.17
N LEU A 22 2.74 -6.02 -10.89
CA LEU A 22 3.59 -6.94 -10.14
C LEU A 22 3.60 -8.34 -10.75
N ARG A 23 2.42 -8.90 -11.01
CA ARG A 23 2.30 -10.24 -11.62
C ARG A 23 3.00 -10.31 -12.98
N LYS A 24 2.85 -9.28 -13.82
CA LYS A 24 3.54 -9.20 -15.12
C LYS A 24 5.05 -9.10 -14.94
N THR A 25 5.52 -8.28 -14.01
CA THR A 25 6.94 -8.10 -13.72
C THR A 25 7.60 -9.39 -13.21
N LEU A 26 6.92 -10.10 -12.32
CA LEU A 26 7.40 -11.37 -11.75
C LEU A 26 7.47 -12.51 -12.78
N ARG A 27 6.71 -12.45 -13.88
CA ARG A 27 6.85 -13.41 -14.99
C ARG A 27 8.15 -13.21 -15.78
N HIS A 28 8.68 -12.00 -15.81
CA HIS A 28 9.89 -11.66 -16.56
C HIS A 28 11.16 -11.64 -15.69
N THR A 29 11.04 -11.87 -14.38
CA THR A 29 12.14 -11.78 -13.42
C THR A 29 12.20 -12.99 -12.50
N LYS A 30 13.39 -13.56 -12.30
CA LYS A 30 13.61 -14.64 -11.32
C LYS A 30 13.86 -14.03 -9.94
N ILE A 31 12.78 -13.67 -9.22
CA ILE A 31 12.84 -13.22 -7.82
C ILE A 31 12.29 -14.32 -6.92
N ASP A 32 13.06 -14.73 -5.92
CA ASP A 32 12.58 -15.60 -4.86
C ASP A 32 11.82 -14.76 -3.82
N LEU A 33 10.49 -14.69 -3.97
CA LEU A 33 9.59 -13.91 -3.11
C LEU A 33 9.56 -14.40 -1.65
N ARG A 34 10.01 -15.63 -1.38
CA ARG A 34 10.15 -16.13 -0.01
C ARG A 34 11.34 -15.50 0.71
N LYS A 35 12.31 -15.02 -0.04
CA LYS A 35 13.56 -14.42 0.48
C LYS A 35 13.59 -12.91 0.34
N TRP A 36 13.06 -12.38 -0.75
CA TRP A 36 13.19 -10.97 -1.12
C TRP A 36 11.85 -10.28 -1.22
N THR A 37 11.80 -9.03 -0.77
CA THR A 37 10.68 -8.10 -0.95
C THR A 37 10.49 -7.72 -2.42
N ILE A 38 9.31 -7.23 -2.78
CA ILE A 38 9.03 -6.62 -4.08
C ILE A 38 9.93 -5.40 -4.31
N SER A 39 10.28 -4.66 -3.26
CA SER A 39 11.19 -3.52 -3.35
C SER A 39 12.57 -3.90 -3.90
N TYR A 40 12.91 -5.18 -3.94
CA TYR A 40 14.08 -5.73 -4.62
C TYR A 40 14.12 -5.43 -6.13
N LEU A 41 12.96 -5.20 -6.77
CA LEU A 41 12.87 -4.72 -8.16
C LEU A 41 13.50 -3.32 -8.35
N SER A 42 13.65 -2.55 -7.28
CA SER A 42 14.36 -1.27 -7.29
C SER A 42 15.89 -1.43 -7.40
N ASN A 43 16.42 -2.65 -7.36
CA ASN A 43 17.86 -2.85 -7.44
C ASN A 43 18.40 -2.66 -8.86
N LYS A 44 18.94 -1.46 -9.14
CA LYS A 44 19.56 -1.11 -10.41
C LYS A 44 20.70 -2.05 -10.83
N ARG A 45 21.44 -2.64 -9.88
CA ARG A 45 22.60 -3.50 -10.21
C ARG A 45 22.16 -4.85 -10.77
N ILE A 46 21.00 -5.35 -10.35
CA ILE A 46 20.49 -6.67 -10.77
C ILE A 46 19.52 -6.54 -11.94
N TYR A 47 18.54 -5.64 -11.85
CA TYR A 47 17.46 -5.53 -12.84
C TYR A 47 17.61 -4.34 -13.79
N GLY A 48 18.61 -3.48 -13.60
CA GLY A 48 18.85 -2.33 -14.47
C GLY A 48 17.92 -1.14 -14.25
N ARG A 49 18.10 -0.09 -15.06
CA ARG A 49 17.39 1.20 -14.89
C ARG A 49 15.91 1.16 -15.29
N VAL A 50 15.51 0.21 -16.14
CA VAL A 50 14.12 0.13 -16.62
C VAL A 50 13.20 -0.31 -15.49
N TYR A 51 13.53 -1.39 -14.79
CA TYR A 51 12.76 -1.89 -13.64
C TYR A 51 12.78 -0.92 -12.46
N LEU A 52 13.92 -0.28 -12.15
CA LEU A 52 13.98 0.78 -11.16
C LEU A 52 13.00 1.92 -11.46
N ARG A 53 12.97 2.41 -12.71
CA ARG A 53 12.05 3.47 -13.12
C ARG A 53 10.59 3.02 -13.06
N GLY A 54 10.31 1.79 -13.48
CA GLY A 54 8.98 1.18 -13.41
C GLY A 54 8.47 1.11 -11.96
N TYR A 55 9.28 0.57 -11.05
CA TYR A 55 8.96 0.50 -9.63
C TYR A 55 8.68 1.89 -9.04
N LYS A 56 9.54 2.88 -9.31
CA LYS A 56 9.34 4.25 -8.84
C LYS A 56 8.02 4.86 -9.32
N ARG A 57 7.73 4.73 -10.62
CA ARG A 57 6.48 5.23 -11.22
C ARG A 57 5.26 4.54 -10.63
N MET A 58 5.34 3.23 -10.42
CA MET A 58 4.27 2.45 -9.81
C MET A 58 3.99 2.90 -8.38
N MET A 59 5.02 3.05 -7.54
CA MET A 59 4.84 3.53 -6.16
C MET A 59 4.27 4.96 -6.11
N PHE A 60 4.73 5.83 -7.02
CA PHE A 60 4.19 7.19 -7.13
C PHE A 60 2.72 7.21 -7.55
N ALA A 61 2.36 6.42 -8.57
CA ALA A 61 0.97 6.26 -9.01
C ALA A 61 0.09 5.73 -7.86
N MET A 62 0.59 4.74 -7.10
CA MET A 62 -0.13 4.19 -5.95
C MET A 62 -0.35 5.21 -4.83
N ALA A 63 0.66 6.02 -4.51
CA ALA A 63 0.50 7.07 -3.50
C ALA A 63 -0.54 8.12 -3.93
N LEU A 64 -0.48 8.56 -5.19
CA LEU A 64 -1.42 9.54 -5.72
C LEU A 64 -2.84 8.97 -5.78
N SER A 65 -3.01 7.73 -6.26
CA SER A 65 -4.31 7.06 -6.29
C SER A 65 -4.86 6.85 -4.88
N SER A 66 -4.02 6.46 -3.91
CA SER A 66 -4.43 6.33 -2.51
C SER A 66 -4.95 7.66 -1.95
N LEU A 67 -4.20 8.74 -2.17
CA LEU A 67 -4.55 10.05 -1.68
C LEU A 67 -5.87 10.55 -2.27
N LEU A 68 -6.01 10.45 -3.60
CA LEU A 68 -7.22 10.85 -4.30
C LEU A 68 -8.41 9.99 -3.88
N PHE A 69 -8.23 8.68 -3.75
CA PHE A 69 -9.29 7.76 -3.33
C PHE A 69 -9.85 8.15 -1.95
N PHE A 70 -8.99 8.33 -0.94
CA PHE A 70 -9.46 8.72 0.40
C PHE A 70 -10.07 10.11 0.44
N ARG A 71 -9.53 11.09 -0.29
CA ARG A 71 -10.14 12.44 -0.38
C ARG A 71 -11.54 12.39 -0.99
N LEU A 72 -11.72 11.58 -2.03
CA LEU A 72 -13.05 11.39 -2.63
C LEU A 72 -14.01 10.65 -1.71
N LEU A 73 -13.54 9.72 -0.88
CA LEU A 73 -14.38 9.07 0.13
C LEU A 73 -14.79 10.05 1.23
N VAL A 74 -13.88 10.91 1.71
CA VAL A 74 -14.21 11.96 2.68
C VAL A 74 -15.30 12.88 2.16
N GLU A 75 -15.14 13.34 0.91
CA GLU A 75 -16.13 14.19 0.25
C GLU A 75 -17.48 13.45 0.07
N PHE A 76 -17.44 12.18 -0.34
CA PHE A 76 -18.66 11.42 -0.61
C PHE A 76 -19.47 11.13 0.66
N TYR A 77 -18.80 10.82 1.76
CA TYR A 77 -19.42 10.48 3.05
C TYR A 77 -19.52 11.68 4.01
N ASP A 78 -19.31 12.91 3.54
CA ASP A 78 -19.37 14.14 4.33
C ASP A 78 -18.51 14.10 5.62
N LEU A 79 -17.32 13.50 5.53
CA LEU A 79 -16.43 13.30 6.69
C LEU A 79 -15.50 14.50 6.94
N HIS A 80 -15.87 15.70 6.52
CA HIS A 80 -14.99 16.88 6.55
C HIS A 80 -14.55 17.29 7.96
N ALA A 81 -15.35 16.98 8.98
CA ALA A 81 -15.00 17.21 10.38
C ALA A 81 -13.84 16.31 10.88
N ARG A 82 -13.41 15.32 10.09
CA ARG A 82 -12.37 14.35 10.43
C ARG A 82 -11.04 14.69 9.76
N GLU A 83 -10.44 15.81 10.20
CA GLU A 83 -9.10 16.23 9.74
C GLU A 83 -8.02 15.16 9.97
N ASP A 84 -8.19 14.34 11.02
CA ASP A 84 -7.34 13.18 11.31
C ASP A 84 -7.24 12.22 10.12
N LEU A 85 -8.35 11.98 9.42
CA LEU A 85 -8.40 11.05 8.29
C LEU A 85 -7.62 11.58 7.08
N LEU A 86 -7.77 12.87 6.77
CA LEU A 86 -7.02 13.52 5.70
C LEU A 86 -5.52 13.58 6.02
N ASN A 87 -5.15 13.87 7.26
CA ASN A 87 -3.76 13.86 7.71
C ASN A 87 -3.14 12.45 7.58
N TYR A 88 -3.87 11.41 7.99
CA TYR A 88 -3.42 10.03 7.81
C TYR A 88 -3.26 9.65 6.33
N ALA A 89 -4.16 10.12 5.45
CA ALA A 89 -4.03 9.92 4.01
C ALA A 89 -2.80 10.61 3.42
N ASP A 90 -2.54 11.86 3.82
CA ASP A 90 -1.35 12.61 3.42
C ASP A 90 -0.06 11.91 3.90
N TYR A 91 -0.02 11.47 5.17
CA TYR A 91 1.13 10.72 5.71
C TYR A 91 1.35 9.39 4.99
N ALA A 92 0.29 8.61 4.77
CA ALA A 92 0.39 7.34 4.04
C ALA A 92 0.93 7.56 2.61
N ALA A 93 0.45 8.60 1.92
CA ALA A 93 0.95 8.97 0.61
C ALA A 93 2.43 9.38 0.64
N ILE A 94 2.84 10.22 1.59
CA ILE A 94 4.24 10.64 1.75
C ILE A 94 5.13 9.42 1.97
N PHE A 95 4.78 8.52 2.89
CA PHE A 95 5.58 7.33 3.18
C PHE A 95 5.66 6.38 1.97
N LEU A 96 4.57 6.18 1.24
CA LEU A 96 4.55 5.40 -0.01
C LEU A 96 5.49 5.99 -1.07
N VAL A 97 5.46 7.31 -1.26
CA VAL A 97 6.35 8.02 -2.18
C VAL A 97 7.80 7.90 -1.71
N SER A 98 8.09 8.18 -0.43
CA SER A 98 9.44 8.09 0.13
C SER A 98 10.04 6.69 -0.03
N LEU A 99 9.24 5.64 0.15
CA LEU A 99 9.67 4.26 -0.05
C LEU A 99 10.13 3.99 -1.49
N ALA A 100 9.56 4.68 -2.48
CA ALA A 100 9.98 4.59 -3.88
C ALA A 100 11.40 5.14 -4.11
N PHE A 101 11.79 6.16 -3.34
CA PHE A 101 13.07 6.85 -3.52
C PHE A 101 14.21 6.24 -2.70
N LEU A 102 13.91 5.42 -1.69
CA LEU A 102 14.89 4.68 -0.90
C LEU A 102 15.31 3.39 -1.64
N PRO A 103 16.51 3.33 -2.24
CA PRO A 103 16.91 2.16 -3.01
C PRO A 103 17.09 0.97 -2.09
N HIS A 104 16.66 -0.22 -2.52
CA HIS A 104 16.83 -1.41 -1.70
C HIS A 104 18.30 -1.88 -1.73
N ASN A 105 18.94 -1.97 -0.57
CA ASN A 105 20.34 -2.38 -0.44
C ASN A 105 20.47 -3.78 0.19
N MET A 106 21.24 -4.64 -0.48
CA MET A 106 21.42 -6.06 -0.13
C MET A 106 22.60 -6.32 0.80
N GLN A 107 23.47 -5.33 1.02
CA GLN A 107 24.65 -5.57 1.84
C GLN A 107 24.26 -5.85 3.30
N PRO A 108 24.94 -6.79 3.97
CA PRO A 108 24.75 -7.02 5.40
C PRO A 108 25.06 -5.73 6.17
N ILE A 109 24.36 -5.53 7.29
CA ILE A 109 24.62 -4.39 8.16
C ILE A 109 26.08 -4.48 8.61
N SER A 110 26.84 -3.44 8.31
CA SER A 110 28.25 -3.36 8.63
C SER A 110 28.60 -1.93 9.01
N PHE A 111 29.35 -1.79 10.10
CA PHE A 111 29.93 -0.52 10.53
C PHE A 111 30.97 0.02 9.54
N LYS A 112 31.54 -0.85 8.68
CA LYS A 112 32.49 -0.43 7.63
C LYS A 112 31.81 0.31 6.47
N ASN A 113 30.49 0.14 6.29
CA ASN A 113 29.71 0.73 5.21
C ASN A 113 28.43 1.39 5.78
N LEU A 114 28.61 2.32 6.73
CA LEU A 114 27.54 3.01 7.45
C LEU A 114 26.44 3.56 6.55
N GLY A 115 26.76 4.24 5.46
CA GLY A 115 25.75 4.82 4.55
C GLY A 115 24.81 3.77 3.93
N LYS A 116 25.36 2.60 3.59
CA LYS A 116 24.61 1.47 3.02
C LYS A 116 23.77 0.73 4.07
N SER A 117 24.30 0.60 5.28
CA SER A 117 23.57 0.07 6.43
C SER A 117 22.40 0.97 6.81
N LEU A 118 22.63 2.29 6.87
CA LEU A 118 21.61 3.30 7.17
C LEU A 118 20.50 3.30 6.11
N GLN A 119 20.87 3.25 4.84
CA GLN A 119 19.91 3.14 3.73
C GLN A 119 18.98 1.92 3.87
N ARG A 120 19.53 0.77 4.29
CA ARG A 120 18.74 -0.46 4.51
C ARG A 120 17.81 -0.31 5.70
N ILE A 121 18.28 0.26 6.81
CA ILE A 121 17.46 0.52 8.00
C ILE A 121 16.32 1.48 7.67
N LEU A 122 16.61 2.59 6.98
CA LEU A 122 15.61 3.57 6.56
C LEU A 122 14.56 2.95 5.64
N HIS A 123 14.96 2.13 4.67
CA HIS A 123 14.02 1.45 3.78
C HIS A 123 13.09 0.51 4.57
N ASN A 124 13.64 -0.30 5.47
CA ASN A 124 12.84 -1.24 6.26
C ASN A 124 11.89 -0.51 7.23
N LEU A 125 12.36 0.55 7.87
CA LEU A 125 11.53 1.38 8.74
C LEU A 125 10.41 2.05 7.95
N MET A 126 10.72 2.60 6.78
CA MET A 126 9.72 3.21 5.90
C MET A 126 8.69 2.19 5.41
N ALA A 127 9.12 0.99 5.05
CA ALA A 127 8.21 -0.09 4.69
C ALA A 127 7.27 -0.40 5.87
N LEU A 128 7.82 -0.60 7.07
CA LEU A 128 7.02 -0.86 8.27
C LEU A 128 5.99 0.25 8.53
N LEU A 129 6.39 1.52 8.39
CA LEU A 129 5.46 2.65 8.54
C LEU A 129 4.31 2.57 7.54
N VAL A 130 4.57 2.25 6.26
CA VAL A 130 3.50 2.05 5.27
C VAL A 130 2.56 0.90 5.67
N PHE A 131 3.11 -0.21 6.16
CA PHE A 131 2.34 -1.37 6.63
C PHE A 131 1.45 -1.08 7.84
N ILE A 132 1.76 -0.05 8.64
CA ILE A 132 0.98 0.36 9.81
C ILE A 132 0.00 1.49 9.46
N MET A 133 0.46 2.47 8.69
CA MET A 133 -0.30 3.68 8.38
C MET A 133 -1.49 3.40 7.48
N LEU A 134 -1.33 2.53 6.49
CA LEU A 134 -2.41 2.25 5.54
C LEU A 134 -3.58 1.49 6.20
N PRO A 135 -3.37 0.44 7.03
CA PRO A 135 -4.46 -0.18 7.79
C PRO A 135 -5.04 0.76 8.83
N ALA A 136 -4.23 1.57 9.51
CA ALA A 136 -4.73 2.56 10.46
C ALA A 136 -5.69 3.55 9.77
N LEU A 137 -5.30 4.09 8.62
CA LEU A 137 -6.16 4.96 7.81
C LEU A 137 -7.47 4.28 7.41
N ILE A 138 -7.41 3.02 6.97
CA ILE A 138 -8.60 2.23 6.63
C ILE A 138 -9.51 2.03 7.84
N ILE A 139 -8.94 1.68 9.00
CA ILE A 139 -9.69 1.48 10.24
C ILE A 139 -10.37 2.77 10.66
N THR A 140 -9.64 3.90 10.68
CA THR A 140 -10.19 5.21 11.02
C THR A 140 -11.35 5.60 10.11
N PHE A 141 -11.22 5.34 8.80
CA PHE A 141 -12.31 5.53 7.85
C PHE A 141 -13.55 4.69 8.20
N HIS A 142 -13.38 3.39 8.42
CA HIS A 142 -14.51 2.51 8.73
C HIS A 142 -15.17 2.80 10.07
N ILE A 143 -14.40 3.24 11.07
CA ILE A 143 -14.96 3.73 12.33
C ILE A 143 -15.78 5.01 12.09
N ALA A 144 -15.31 5.92 11.24
CA ALA A 144 -16.00 7.18 10.98
C ALA A 144 -17.36 6.99 10.29
N ILE A 145 -17.49 6.00 9.40
CA ILE A 145 -18.76 5.71 8.71
C ILE A 145 -19.63 4.67 9.41
N LEU A 146 -19.19 4.12 10.55
CA LEU A 146 -19.81 2.94 11.16
C LEU A 146 -21.24 3.21 11.63
N GLU A 147 -21.48 4.39 12.21
CA GLU A 147 -22.79 4.75 12.76
C GLU A 147 -23.83 4.94 11.65
N GLU A 148 -23.44 5.57 10.55
CA GLU A 148 -24.33 5.88 9.43
C GLU A 148 -24.49 4.69 8.46
N LEU A 149 -23.42 3.92 8.25
CA LEU A 149 -23.36 2.83 7.28
C LEU A 149 -22.79 1.55 7.93
N PRO A 150 -23.54 0.93 8.86
CA PRO A 150 -23.03 -0.17 9.68
C PRO A 150 -22.60 -1.40 8.86
N VAL A 151 -23.30 -1.69 7.77
CA VAL A 151 -22.96 -2.82 6.90
C VAL A 151 -21.60 -2.61 6.22
N LEU A 152 -21.35 -1.42 5.67
CA LEU A 152 -20.06 -1.10 5.03
C LEU A 152 -18.95 -0.99 6.07
N GLY A 153 -19.22 -0.32 7.19
CA GLY A 153 -18.29 -0.17 8.31
C GLY A 153 -17.81 -1.51 8.88
N VAL A 154 -18.74 -2.39 9.26
CA VAL A 154 -18.39 -3.70 9.84
C VAL A 154 -17.69 -4.59 8.81
N SER A 155 -18.21 -4.68 7.58
CA SER A 155 -17.58 -5.52 6.56
C SER A 155 -16.17 -5.05 6.20
N GLY A 156 -15.94 -3.74 6.12
CA GLY A 156 -14.62 -3.17 5.89
C GLY A 156 -13.64 -3.45 7.05
N LEU A 157 -14.09 -3.33 8.30
CA LEU A 157 -13.29 -3.68 9.48
C LEU A 157 -12.91 -5.16 9.51
N VAL A 158 -13.84 -6.05 9.18
CA VAL A 158 -13.56 -7.50 9.10
C VAL A 158 -12.52 -7.80 8.02
N ILE A 159 -12.64 -7.18 6.85
CA ILE A 159 -11.68 -7.34 5.75
C ILE A 159 -10.29 -6.87 6.20
N VAL A 160 -10.15 -5.64 6.69
CA VAL A 160 -8.83 -5.10 7.07
C VAL A 160 -8.21 -5.88 8.23
N ALA A 161 -9.01 -6.32 9.21
CA ALA A 161 -8.54 -7.17 10.31
C ALA A 161 -7.99 -8.50 9.77
N GLY A 162 -8.71 -9.17 8.86
CA GLY A 162 -8.24 -10.38 8.22
C GLY A 162 -6.93 -10.19 7.45
N VAL A 163 -6.81 -9.08 6.71
CA VAL A 163 -5.59 -8.73 5.97
C VAL A 163 -4.41 -8.50 6.90
N VAL A 164 -4.62 -7.76 7.99
CA VAL A 164 -3.57 -7.49 8.99
C VAL A 164 -3.13 -8.79 9.65
N LEU A 165 -4.06 -9.64 10.10
CA LEU A 165 -3.75 -10.90 10.77
C LEU A 165 -2.98 -11.86 9.86
N VAL A 166 -3.43 -12.04 8.61
CA VAL A 166 -2.76 -12.93 7.65
C VAL A 166 -1.37 -12.40 7.27
N THR A 167 -1.25 -11.09 7.06
CA THR A 167 0.04 -10.45 6.78
C THR A 167 0.99 -10.60 7.96
N LEU A 168 0.53 -10.31 9.18
CA LEU A 168 1.34 -10.41 10.39
C LEU A 168 1.80 -11.85 10.63
N TRP A 169 0.90 -12.83 10.48
CA TRP A 169 1.25 -14.24 10.54
C TRP A 169 2.35 -14.62 9.53
N SER A 170 2.25 -14.12 8.30
CA SER A 170 3.27 -14.33 7.26
C SER A 170 4.63 -13.73 7.65
N VAL A 171 4.61 -12.52 8.21
CA VAL A 171 5.81 -11.82 8.70
C VAL A 171 6.44 -12.54 9.88
N ILE A 172 5.65 -13.04 10.85
CA ILE A 172 6.17 -13.82 11.99
C ILE A 172 6.84 -15.10 11.49
N LYS A 173 6.23 -15.80 10.54
CA LYS A 173 6.73 -17.09 10.06
C LYS A 173 7.94 -16.98 9.14
N ASN A 174 7.98 -15.97 8.27
CA ASN A 174 8.95 -15.89 7.17
C ASN A 174 9.77 -14.59 7.14
N GLY A 175 9.57 -13.68 8.10
CA GLY A 175 10.08 -12.32 8.03
C GLY A 175 9.34 -11.46 7.00
N LEU A 176 9.72 -10.18 6.91
CA LEU A 176 9.23 -9.28 5.87
C LEU A 176 9.84 -9.69 4.51
N ASN A 177 9.01 -10.23 3.62
CA ASN A 177 9.40 -10.67 2.29
C ASN A 177 8.31 -10.35 1.24
N GLY A 178 8.58 -10.71 -0.01
CA GLY A 178 7.67 -10.43 -1.12
C GLY A 178 6.31 -11.14 -1.00
N VAL A 179 6.25 -12.29 -0.31
CA VAL A 179 4.97 -12.98 -0.04
C VAL A 179 4.12 -12.15 0.94
N SER A 180 4.70 -11.67 2.04
CA SER A 180 3.98 -10.81 2.98
C SER A 180 3.50 -9.50 2.34
N GLU A 181 4.32 -8.88 1.49
CA GLU A 181 3.93 -7.67 0.75
C GLU A 181 2.80 -7.94 -0.25
N LEU A 182 2.86 -9.06 -0.99
CA LEU A 182 1.79 -9.43 -1.92
C LEU A 182 0.46 -9.72 -1.20
N LEU A 183 0.50 -10.40 -0.05
CA LEU A 183 -0.70 -10.66 0.75
C LEU A 183 -1.34 -9.35 1.21
N PHE A 184 -0.52 -8.43 1.72
CA PHE A 184 -0.97 -7.12 2.15
C PHE A 184 -1.58 -6.31 1.00
N ILE A 185 -0.85 -6.17 -0.11
CA ILE A 185 -1.29 -5.43 -1.29
C ILE A 185 -2.61 -6.01 -1.82
N ASN A 186 -2.71 -7.32 -2.00
CA ASN A 186 -3.92 -7.95 -2.52
C ASN A 186 -5.09 -7.79 -1.55
N GLY A 187 -4.84 -7.88 -0.24
CA GLY A 187 -5.86 -7.67 0.78
C GLY A 187 -6.43 -6.25 0.74
N ILE A 188 -5.57 -5.25 0.64
CA ILE A 188 -5.97 -3.85 0.48
C ILE A 188 -6.70 -3.62 -0.85
N SER A 189 -6.29 -4.28 -1.93
CA SER A 189 -7.02 -4.25 -3.21
C SER A 189 -8.45 -4.78 -3.08
N ILE A 190 -8.65 -5.89 -2.36
CA ILE A 190 -9.99 -6.46 -2.11
C ILE A 190 -10.85 -5.46 -1.34
N TRP A 191 -10.30 -4.89 -0.27
CA TRP A 191 -10.97 -3.85 0.50
C TRP A 191 -11.39 -2.66 -0.38
N CYS A 192 -10.48 -2.16 -1.22
CA CYS A 192 -10.73 -1.03 -2.11
C CYS A 192 -11.85 -1.33 -3.11
N ILE A 193 -11.89 -2.53 -3.68
CA ILE A 193 -12.97 -2.98 -4.58
C ILE A 193 -14.32 -2.95 -3.84
N VAL A 194 -14.38 -3.50 -2.63
CA VAL A 194 -15.61 -3.54 -1.83
C VAL A 194 -16.12 -2.13 -1.58
N VAL A 195 -15.29 -1.24 -1.02
CA VAL A 195 -15.68 0.15 -0.75
C VAL A 195 -16.15 0.85 -2.03
N THR A 196 -15.40 0.69 -3.12
CA THR A 196 -15.76 1.29 -4.42
C THR A 196 -17.14 0.84 -4.91
N VAL A 197 -17.44 -0.46 -4.85
CA VAL A 197 -18.74 -1.01 -5.28
C VAL A 197 -19.87 -0.43 -4.43
N PHE A 198 -19.72 -0.44 -3.10
CA PHE A 198 -20.73 0.12 -2.20
C PHE A 198 -20.96 1.62 -2.45
N THR A 199 -19.89 2.41 -2.56
CA THR A 199 -19.98 3.86 -2.84
C THR A 199 -20.67 4.16 -4.17
N VAL A 200 -20.47 3.33 -5.19
CA VAL A 200 -21.13 3.53 -6.50
C VAL A 200 -22.60 3.15 -6.45
N MET A 201 -22.95 2.09 -5.71
CA MET A 201 -24.30 1.57 -5.58
C MET A 201 -25.21 2.40 -4.66
N SER A 202 -24.64 3.11 -3.67
CA SER A 202 -25.36 4.05 -2.78
C SER A 202 -25.56 5.39 -3.48
#